data_AF-A0A4W5RW37-F1
#
_entry.id   AF-A0A4W5RW37-F1
#
_cell.length_a   1.000
_cell.length_b   1.000
_cell.length_c   1.000
_cell.angle_alpha   90.00
_cell.angle_beta   90.00
_cell.angle_gamma   90.00
#
_symmetry.space_group_name_H-M   'P 1'
#
loop_
_entity.id
_entity.type
_entity.pdbx_description
1 polymer ?
#
loop_
_entity_poly.entity_id
_entity_poly.type
_entity_poly.pdbx_seq_one_letter_code
_entity_poly.pdbx_strand_id
1 'polypeptide(L)'
;MKPDGDKEEVVYEDWDCPQVQCVEQYLAQQADELNLEATEIINVVRKTNEGWYEGIRLSNGQKGWFPVENAVEITNEHVRRRNLRERYRVIQAASIVTNNMAKTTP
;
A
#
# COMPACT_ATOMS: atom_id res chain seq x y z
N MET A 1 -3.14 -16.52 -33.81
CA MET A 1 -4.08 -16.28 -32.70
C MET A 1 -3.64 -17.18 -31.55
N LYS A 2 -2.87 -16.63 -30.60
CA LYS A 2 -2.56 -17.32 -29.34
C LYS A 2 -3.79 -17.10 -28.44
N PRO A 3 -4.30 -18.13 -27.74
CA PRO A 3 -5.45 -17.98 -26.86
C PRO A 3 -5.08 -17.01 -25.73
N ASP A 4 -6.07 -16.28 -25.22
CA ASP A 4 -5.93 -15.32 -24.11
C ASP A 4 -5.18 -15.97 -22.94
N GLY A 5 -3.88 -15.71 -22.88
CA GLY A 5 -2.94 -16.36 -21.98
C GLY A 5 -3.14 -15.85 -20.56
N ASP A 6 -3.08 -16.80 -19.63
CA ASP A 6 -3.06 -16.62 -18.18
C ASP A 6 -2.45 -15.27 -17.79
N LYS A 7 -3.21 -14.42 -17.08
CA LYS A 7 -2.67 -13.21 -16.47
C LYS A 7 -1.65 -13.68 -15.44
N GLU A 8 -0.37 -13.70 -15.82
CA GLU A 8 0.71 -14.09 -14.93
C GLU A 8 0.67 -13.26 -13.65
N GLU A 9 0.94 -13.91 -12.53
CA GLU A 9 1.14 -13.23 -11.28
C GLU A 9 2.32 -12.26 -11.37
N VAL A 10 2.12 -11.02 -10.94
CA VAL A 10 3.13 -9.96 -11.04
C VAL A 10 3.62 -9.58 -9.66
N VAL A 11 4.93 -9.69 -9.45
CA VAL A 11 5.63 -9.17 -8.27
C VAL A 11 6.37 -7.90 -8.69
N TYR A 12 6.20 -6.84 -7.91
CA TYR A 12 6.81 -5.53 -8.18
C TYR A 12 8.00 -5.29 -7.26
N GLU A 13 9.01 -4.61 -7.80
CA GLU A 13 10.09 -4.06 -7.01
C GLU A 13 9.61 -2.86 -6.17
N ASP A 14 10.22 -2.64 -5.01
CA ASP A 14 9.81 -1.59 -4.07
C ASP A 14 9.81 -0.18 -4.69
N TRP A 15 10.69 0.06 -5.66
CA TRP A 15 10.87 1.36 -6.31
C TRP A 15 9.95 1.58 -7.53
N ASP A 16 9.31 0.55 -8.05
CA ASP A 16 8.41 0.62 -9.22
C ASP A 16 7.05 -0.05 -8.97
N CYS A 17 6.58 -0.01 -7.72
CA CYS A 17 5.27 -0.53 -7.37
C CYS A 17 4.13 0.43 -7.79
N PRO A 18 3.01 -0.10 -8.29
CA PRO A 18 1.77 0.67 -8.46
C PRO A 18 1.24 1.20 -7.12
N GLN A 19 0.44 2.27 -7.17
CA GLN A 19 -0.31 2.73 -6.02
C GLN A 19 -1.80 2.56 -6.26
N VAL A 20 -2.53 2.15 -5.23
CA VAL A 20 -3.98 2.08 -5.25
C VAL A 20 -4.56 2.91 -4.11
N GLN A 21 -5.78 3.39 -4.30
CA GLN A 21 -6.59 3.98 -3.24
C GLN A 21 -7.71 3.00 -2.89
N CYS A 22 -7.87 2.71 -1.60
CA CYS A 22 -9.02 2.00 -1.09
C CYS A 22 -10.29 2.84 -1.31
N VAL A 23 -11.30 2.26 -1.96
CA VAL A 23 -12.59 2.91 -2.23
C VAL A 23 -13.71 2.35 -1.35
N GLU A 24 -13.54 1.16 -0.78
CA GLU A 24 -14.50 0.52 0.11
C GLU A 24 -13.77 -0.22 1.23
N GLN A 25 -14.27 -0.07 2.47
CA GLN A 25 -13.68 -0.69 3.65
C GLN A 25 -13.54 -2.21 3.47
N TYR A 26 -12.41 -2.76 3.91
CA TYR A 26 -12.17 -4.18 3.96
C TYR A 26 -11.74 -4.60 5.35
N LEU A 27 -12.45 -5.57 5.94
CA LEU A 27 -12.07 -6.17 7.22
C LEU A 27 -11.35 -7.48 6.97
N ALA A 28 -10.11 -7.58 7.46
CA ALA A 28 -9.28 -8.77 7.32
C ALA A 28 -9.95 -9.98 7.99
N GLN A 29 -10.07 -11.06 7.24
CA GLN A 29 -10.61 -12.36 7.62
C GLN A 29 -9.49 -13.32 8.03
N GLN A 30 -8.29 -13.13 7.51
CA GLN A 30 -7.09 -13.91 7.84
C GLN A 30 -5.96 -13.05 8.40
N ALA A 31 -4.96 -13.68 9.01
CA ALA A 31 -3.88 -12.98 9.72
C ALA A 31 -2.87 -12.29 8.78
N ASP A 32 -2.78 -12.75 7.54
CA ASP A 32 -1.97 -12.19 6.46
C ASP A 32 -2.73 -11.16 5.62
N GLU A 33 -4.02 -10.96 5.88
CA GLU A 33 -4.83 -9.94 5.23
C GLU A 33 -4.68 -8.57 5.91
N LEU A 34 -4.80 -7.53 5.10
CA LEU A 34 -4.68 -6.13 5.49
C LEU A 34 -6.08 -5.52 5.61
N ASN A 35 -6.45 -5.09 6.82
CA ASN A 35 -7.63 -4.23 6.99
C ASN A 35 -7.47 -2.97 6.13
N LEU A 36 -8.54 -2.46 5.51
CA LEU A 36 -8.51 -1.23 4.73
C LEU A 36 -9.62 -0.29 5.16
N GLU A 37 -9.29 0.98 5.29
CA GLU A 37 -10.26 2.06 5.41
C GLU A 37 -10.39 2.82 4.09
N ALA A 38 -11.57 3.37 3.82
CA ALA A 38 -11.79 4.18 2.62
C ALA A 38 -10.77 5.32 2.57
N THR A 39 -10.28 5.63 1.37
CA THR A 39 -9.24 6.63 1.05
C THR A 39 -7.80 6.26 1.40
N GLU A 40 -7.55 5.14 2.08
CA GLU A 40 -6.18 4.69 2.36
C GLU A 40 -5.40 4.46 1.06
N ILE A 41 -4.11 4.82 1.08
CA ILE A 41 -3.21 4.64 -0.06
C ILE A 41 -2.28 3.46 0.22
N ILE A 42 -2.16 2.57 -0.75
CA ILE A 42 -1.40 1.33 -0.64
C ILE A 42 -0.45 1.19 -1.84
N ASN A 43 0.81 0.86 -1.56
CA ASN A 43 1.77 0.42 -2.57
C ASN A 43 1.53 -1.08 -2.85
N VAL A 44 1.30 -1.47 -4.10
CA VAL A 44 1.03 -2.86 -4.48
C VAL A 44 2.34 -3.59 -4.78
N VAL A 45 2.64 -4.61 -3.98
CA VAL A 45 3.86 -5.42 -4.10
C VAL A 45 3.60 -6.65 -4.96
N ARG A 46 2.38 -7.19 -4.95
CA ARG A 46 2.01 -8.38 -5.73
C ARG A 46 0.58 -8.31 -6.22
N LYS A 47 0.33 -8.75 -7.45
CA LYS A 47 -1.01 -8.93 -8.04
C LYS A 47 -1.17 -10.37 -8.45
N THR A 48 -2.16 -11.06 -7.89
CA THR A 48 -2.50 -12.44 -8.26
C THR A 48 -3.59 -12.46 -9.34
N ASN A 49 -3.69 -13.59 -10.05
CA ASN A 49 -4.80 -13.85 -10.98
C ASN A 49 -6.13 -14.19 -10.27
N GLU A 50 -6.10 -14.43 -8.95
CA GLU A 50 -7.25 -14.76 -8.11
C GLU A 50 -7.96 -13.50 -7.57
N GLY A 51 -7.56 -12.30 -7.99
CA GLY A 51 -8.21 -11.06 -7.57
C GLY A 51 -7.73 -10.55 -6.21
N TRP A 52 -6.48 -10.85 -5.85
CA TRP A 52 -5.85 -10.37 -4.62
C TRP A 52 -4.64 -9.49 -4.91
N TYR A 53 -4.49 -8.44 -4.12
CA TYR A 53 -3.29 -7.62 -4.03
C TYR A 53 -2.61 -7.84 -2.69
N GLU A 54 -1.29 -8.04 -2.72
CA GLU A 54 -0.45 -7.84 -1.55
C GLU A 54 0.08 -6.41 -1.59
N GLY A 55 -0.06 -5.66 -0.51
CA GLY A 55 0.41 -4.28 -0.50
C GLY A 55 0.87 -3.78 0.85
N ILE A 56 1.54 -2.62 0.83
CA ILE A 56 2.05 -1.92 1.99
C ILE A 56 1.32 -0.60 2.13
N ARG A 57 0.59 -0.43 3.24
CA ARG A 57 -0.15 0.80 3.53
C ARG A 57 0.81 1.95 3.79
N LEU A 58 0.58 3.10 3.16
CA LEU A 58 1.51 4.24 3.27
C LEU A 58 1.50 4.89 4.66
N SER A 59 0.38 4.84 5.38
CA SER A 59 0.17 5.55 6.65
C SER A 59 0.96 4.93 7.82
N ASN A 60 0.95 3.60 7.93
CA ASN A 60 1.58 2.88 9.04
C ASN A 60 2.63 1.83 8.59
N GLY A 61 2.78 1.60 7.27
CA GLY A 61 3.72 0.62 6.73
C GLY A 61 3.27 -0.84 6.88
N GLN A 62 2.04 -1.11 7.31
CA GLN A 62 1.53 -2.48 7.47
C GLN A 62 1.40 -3.16 6.11
N LYS A 63 1.82 -4.42 6.04
CA LYS A 63 1.76 -5.26 4.84
C LYS A 63 0.68 -6.33 4.99
N GLY A 64 -0.03 -6.64 3.91
CA GLY A 64 -0.93 -7.79 3.85
C GLY A 64 -1.75 -7.83 2.57
N TRP A 65 -2.63 -8.82 2.50
CA TRP A 65 -3.50 -9.11 1.36
C TRP A 65 -4.84 -8.39 1.42
N PHE A 66 -5.35 -7.95 0.28
CA PHE A 66 -6.70 -7.39 0.16
C PHE A 66 -7.29 -7.64 -1.23
N PRO A 67 -8.62 -7.66 -1.38
CA PRO A 67 -9.27 -7.87 -2.67
C PRO A 67 -9.09 -6.68 -3.61
N VAL A 68 -8.99 -6.97 -4.91
CA VAL A 68 -8.87 -5.94 -5.94
C VAL A 68 -10.09 -5.01 -5.99
N GLU A 69 -11.28 -5.54 -5.73
CA GLU A 69 -12.53 -4.78 -5.78
C GLU A 69 -12.61 -3.64 -4.76
N ASN A 70 -11.90 -3.74 -3.64
CA ASN A 70 -11.84 -2.70 -2.62
C ASN A 70 -10.95 -1.51 -3.01
N ALA A 71 -10.23 -1.57 -4.14
CA ALA A 71 -9.23 -0.58 -4.49
C ALA A 71 -9.23 -0.16 -5.97
N VAL A 72 -8.85 1.09 -6.22
CA VAL A 72 -8.69 1.65 -7.57
C VAL A 72 -7.26 2.11 -7.78
N GLU A 73 -6.69 1.78 -8.93
CA GLU A 73 -5.32 2.16 -9.28
C GLU A 73 -5.18 3.68 -9.50
N ILE A 74 -4.17 4.27 -8.86
CA ILE A 74 -3.80 5.68 -8.99
C ILE A 74 -2.82 5.79 -10.16
N THR A 75 -3.34 6.08 -11.34
CA THR A 75 -2.52 6.18 -12.57
C THR A 75 -1.85 7.54 -12.74
N ASN A 76 -2.34 8.59 -12.06
CA ASN A 76 -1.80 9.94 -12.16
C ASN A 76 -0.45 10.05 -11.43
N GLU A 77 0.62 10.24 -12.20
CA GLU A 77 1.99 10.30 -11.67
C GLU A 77 2.20 11.44 -10.64
N HIS A 78 1.57 12.61 -10.84
CA HIS A 78 1.67 13.71 -9.88
C HIS A 78 1.04 13.35 -8.54
N VAL A 79 -0.07 12.62 -8.54
CA VAL A 79 -0.72 12.11 -7.32
C VAL A 79 0.19 11.08 -6.66
N ARG A 80 0.73 10.12 -7.43
CA ARG A 80 1.66 9.11 -6.90
C ARG A 80 2.87 9.74 -6.20
N ARG A 81 3.53 10.70 -6.87
CA ARG A 81 4.67 11.44 -6.29
C ARG A 81 4.29 12.23 -5.04
N ARG A 82 3.08 12.82 -5.00
CA ARG A 82 2.60 13.55 -3.82
C ARG A 82 2.42 12.62 -2.63
N ASN A 83 1.77 11.46 -2.82
CA ASN A 83 1.55 10.48 -1.76
C ASN A 83 2.87 10.03 -1.11
N LEU A 84 3.89 9.76 -1.94
CA LEU A 84 5.22 9.40 -1.44
C LEU A 84 5.84 10.53 -0.60
N ARG A 85 5.77 11.77 -1.08
CA ARG A 85 6.31 12.94 -0.35
C ARG A 85 5.63 13.13 1.00
N GLU A 86 4.31 12.98 1.08
CA GLU A 86 3.61 13.10 2.36
C GLU A 86 4.01 11.97 3.33
N ARG A 87 4.15 10.73 2.85
CA ARG A 87 4.68 9.62 3.68
C ARG A 87 6.06 9.94 4.23
N TYR A 88 6.98 10.44 3.40
CA TYR A 88 8.33 10.82 3.87
C TYR A 88 8.28 11.91 4.93
N ARG A 89 7.42 12.92 4.78
CA ARG A 89 7.24 13.98 5.78
C ARG A 89 6.75 13.43 7.11
N VAL A 90 5.75 12.54 7.09
CA VAL A 90 5.22 11.91 8.30
C VAL A 90 6.28 11.06 9.00
N ILE A 91 7.03 10.25 8.25
CA ILE A 91 8.10 9.41 8.80
C ILE A 91 9.22 10.27 9.42
N GLN A 92 9.63 11.35 8.76
CA GLN A 92 10.61 12.27 9.32
C GLN A 92 10.10 12.98 10.58
N ALA A 93 8.83 13.40 10.60
CA ALA A 93 8.23 13.99 11.80
C ALA A 93 8.19 12.97 12.96
N ALA A 94 7.78 11.73 12.69
CA ALA A 94 7.75 10.66 13.68
C ALA A 94 9.15 10.34 14.24
N SER A 95 10.19 10.29 13.40
CA SER A 95 11.57 10.02 13.85
C SER A 95 12.16 11.15 14.70
N ILE A 96 11.76 12.40 14.47
CA ILE A 96 12.11 13.53 15.33
C ILE A 96 11.45 13.38 16.70
N VAL A 97 10.16 12.99 16.75
CA VAL A 97 9.43 12.79 18.00
C VAL A 97 10.05 11.68 18.85
N THR A 98 10.36 10.52 18.25
CA THR A 98 10.98 9.40 18.99
C THR A 98 12.36 9.76 19.53
N ASN A 99 13.18 10.47 18.75
CA ASN A 99 14.48 10.96 19.21
C ASN A 99 14.39 11.97 20.36
N ASN A 100 13.35 12.81 20.38
CA ASN A 100 13.15 13.76 21.46
C ASN A 100 12.66 13.07 22.75
N MET A 101 11.75 12.09 22.64
CA MET A 101 11.33 11.27 23.79
C MET A 101 12.51 10.54 24.44
N ALA A 102 13.39 9.94 23.63
CA ALA A 102 14.58 9.25 24.13
C ALA A 102 15.57 10.16 24.89
N LYS A 103 15.53 11.48 24.65
CA LYS A 103 16.39 12.47 25.33
C LYS A 103 15.77 13.05 26.60
N THR A 104 14.48 12.82 26.87
CA THR A 104 13.74 13.43 27.99
C THR A 104 13.42 12.47 29.14
N THR A 105 13.91 11.23 29.12
CA THR A 105 13.76 10.31 30.26
C THR A 105 14.83 10.64 31.32
N PRO A 106 14.44 10.94 32.58
CA PRO A 106 15.38 11.16 33.70
C PRO A 106 16.21 9.92 34.05
#